data_AF-A0A9X6UAG4-F1
#
_entry.id   AF-A0A9X6UAG4-F1
#
_cell.length_a   1.000
_cell.length_b   1.000
_cell.length_c   1.000
_cell.angle_alpha   90.00
_cell.angle_beta   90.00
_cell.angle_gamma   90.00
#
_symmetry.space_group_name_H-M   'P 1'
#
loop_
_entity.id
_entity.type
_entity.pdbx_description
1 polymer ?
#
loop_
_entity_poly.entity_id
_entity_poly.type
_entity_poly.pdbx_seq_one_letter_code
_entity_poly.pdbx_strand_id
1 'polypeptide(L)'
;LRANENVNANGQMWAKAFNPTSARNMKENIKDIPFSALDKIMSLAIKQYNFRDDMYDLYQMRVNKPEEQTEPYTTKEIETYFGMIADDTDGIFTDKEKRAINLYNTVSILIAAFQQQYYEFISLKEQVKQNAEELHVVKEENKQLKEQITTLTNDVFTLKDVVRNLISEKPKQP
;
A
#
# COMPACT_ATOMS: atom_id res chain seq x y z
N LEU A 1 18.47 -12.69 -33.01
CA LEU A 1 17.21 -13.19 -33.59
C LEU A 1 16.32 -11.99 -33.89
N ARG A 2 15.83 -11.83 -35.13
CA ARG A 2 14.70 -10.95 -35.44
C ARG A 2 13.54 -11.87 -35.81
N ALA A 3 12.61 -12.06 -34.89
CA ALA A 3 11.40 -12.83 -35.16
C ALA A 3 10.30 -11.85 -35.59
N ASN A 4 9.55 -12.22 -36.63
CA ASN A 4 8.35 -11.47 -37.06
C ASN A 4 7.08 -12.00 -36.35
N GLU A 5 7.23 -13.01 -35.50
CA GLU A 5 6.16 -13.70 -34.76
C GLU A 5 6.64 -14.03 -33.33
N ASN A 6 5.78 -14.72 -32.59
CA ASN A 6 6.08 -15.16 -31.23
C ASN A 6 7.31 -16.09 -31.19
N VAL A 7 8.21 -15.83 -30.25
CA VAL A 7 9.34 -16.72 -29.93
C VAL A 7 8.96 -17.57 -28.74
N ASN A 8 9.01 -18.89 -28.90
CA ASN A 8 8.83 -19.85 -27.82
C ASN A 8 10.13 -20.64 -27.62
N ALA A 9 10.51 -20.88 -26.36
CA ALA A 9 11.58 -21.77 -25.97
C ALA A 9 11.06 -22.72 -24.88
N ASN A 10 11.23 -24.03 -25.08
CA ASN A 10 10.91 -25.05 -24.08
C ASN A 10 11.91 -25.07 -22.91
N GLY A 11 12.98 -24.27 -22.97
CA GLY A 11 14.00 -24.15 -21.95
C GLY A 11 14.29 -22.69 -21.61
N GLN A 12 15.37 -22.47 -20.87
CA GLN A 12 15.78 -21.13 -20.46
C GLN A 12 16.20 -20.27 -21.67
N MET A 13 15.83 -19.00 -21.62
CA MET A 13 16.23 -17.99 -22.61
C MET A 13 17.16 -16.98 -21.94
N TRP A 14 18.37 -16.84 -22.48
CA TRP A 14 19.31 -15.78 -22.09
C TRP A 14 19.39 -14.76 -23.22
N ALA A 15 19.26 -13.48 -22.87
CA ALA A 15 19.48 -12.39 -23.80
C ALA A 15 20.42 -11.36 -23.16
N LYS A 16 21.31 -10.78 -23.98
CA LYS A 16 22.17 -9.68 -23.55
C LYS A 16 21.37 -8.42 -23.18
N ALA A 17 20.22 -8.22 -23.82
CA ALA A 17 19.31 -7.12 -23.53
C ALA A 17 17.88 -7.45 -23.98
N PHE A 18 16.88 -7.01 -23.20
CA PHE A 18 15.47 -6.97 -23.58
C PHE A 18 15.06 -5.51 -23.74
N ASN A 19 14.98 -5.04 -24.99
CA ASN A 19 14.64 -3.65 -25.31
C ASN A 19 13.22 -3.59 -25.91
N PRO A 20 12.19 -3.29 -25.11
CA PRO A 20 10.82 -3.18 -25.63
C PRO A 20 10.71 -1.99 -26.58
N THR A 21 10.12 -2.21 -27.76
CA THR A 21 9.88 -1.13 -28.70
C THR A 21 8.80 -0.18 -28.17
N SER A 22 9.12 1.10 -28.03
CA SER A 22 8.26 2.08 -27.36
C SER A 22 8.31 3.48 -28.01
N ALA A 23 8.61 3.56 -29.29
CA ALA A 23 8.74 4.84 -30.00
C ALA A 23 7.37 5.51 -30.26
N ARG A 24 7.30 6.84 -30.17
CA ARG A 24 6.06 7.62 -30.32
C ARG A 24 5.38 7.38 -31.67
N ASN A 25 6.14 7.32 -32.75
CA ASN A 25 5.63 7.07 -34.10
C ASN A 25 5.01 5.68 -34.29
N MET A 26 5.13 4.79 -33.31
CA MET A 26 4.52 3.45 -33.29
C MET A 26 3.28 3.38 -32.39
N LYS A 27 2.86 4.51 -31.80
CA LYS A 27 1.75 4.58 -30.84
C LYS A 27 0.78 5.68 -31.24
N GLU A 28 -0.51 5.38 -31.18
CA GLU A 28 -1.60 6.33 -31.42
C GLU A 28 -2.60 6.25 -30.26
N ASN A 29 -3.48 7.25 -30.11
CA ASN A 29 -4.47 7.31 -29.02
C ASN A 29 -3.82 7.25 -27.61
N ILE A 30 -2.70 7.96 -27.43
CA ILE A 30 -1.99 8.06 -26.14
C ILE A 30 -2.81 8.94 -25.18
N LYS A 31 -3.20 8.36 -24.04
CA LYS A 31 -4.03 9.00 -23.00
C LYS A 31 -3.47 8.67 -21.62
N ASP A 32 -3.91 9.44 -20.63
CA ASP A 32 -3.66 9.13 -19.23
C ASP A 32 -4.38 7.83 -18.81
N ILE A 33 -3.87 7.20 -17.75
CA ILE A 33 -4.44 5.96 -17.21
C ILE A 33 -5.79 6.28 -16.54
N PRO A 34 -6.92 5.69 -17.00
CA PRO A 34 -8.26 6.08 -16.53
C PRO A 34 -8.69 5.39 -15.23
N PHE A 35 -7.78 4.70 -14.54
CA PHE A 35 -8.03 3.95 -13.31
C PHE A 35 -6.90 4.15 -12.30
N SER A 36 -7.13 3.84 -11.03
CA SER A 36 -6.08 3.84 -10.01
C SER A 36 -5.08 2.72 -10.30
N ALA A 37 -3.86 3.10 -10.70
CA ALA A 37 -2.78 2.15 -10.91
C ALA A 37 -2.41 1.46 -9.59
N LEU A 38 -2.46 2.21 -8.48
CA LEU A 38 -2.24 1.68 -7.15
C LEU A 38 -3.23 0.57 -6.81
N ASP A 39 -4.54 0.79 -7.02
CA ASP A 39 -5.57 -0.23 -6.70
C ASP A 39 -5.34 -1.51 -7.50
N LYS A 40 -4.97 -1.37 -8.79
CA LYS A 40 -4.67 -2.54 -9.64
C LYS A 40 -3.48 -3.33 -9.13
N ILE A 41 -2.39 -2.66 -8.75
CA ILE A 41 -1.20 -3.34 -8.18
C ILE A 41 -1.51 -3.96 -6.83
N MET A 42 -2.23 -3.25 -5.96
CA MET A 42 -2.59 -3.74 -4.63
C MET A 42 -3.57 -4.91 -4.67
N SER A 43 -4.30 -5.09 -5.78
CA SER A 43 -5.17 -6.25 -6.00
C SER A 43 -4.43 -7.52 -6.44
N LEU A 44 -3.14 -7.44 -6.79
CA LEU A 44 -2.38 -8.59 -7.28
C LEU A 44 -2.17 -9.64 -6.19
N ALA A 45 -2.54 -10.89 -6.50
CA ALA A 45 -2.30 -12.02 -5.63
C ALA A 45 -1.02 -12.75 -6.05
N ILE A 46 0.05 -12.57 -5.28
CA ILE A 46 1.30 -13.34 -5.46
C ILE A 46 1.15 -14.69 -4.77
N LYS A 47 1.44 -15.76 -5.51
CA LYS A 47 1.38 -17.15 -5.04
C LYS A 47 2.75 -17.79 -5.12
N GLN A 48 2.99 -18.72 -4.20
CA GLN A 48 4.05 -19.71 -4.32
C GLN A 48 3.51 -20.93 -5.09
N TYR A 49 4.28 -21.46 -6.03
CA TYR A 49 3.90 -22.65 -6.79
C TYR A 49 5.13 -23.45 -7.27
N ASN A 50 4.90 -24.68 -7.73
CA ASN A 50 5.86 -25.52 -8.44
C ASN A 50 5.28 -25.84 -9.82
N PHE A 51 6.11 -26.03 -10.86
CA PHE A 51 5.57 -26.51 -12.13
C PHE A 51 5.19 -28.00 -12.02
N ARG A 52 4.32 -28.44 -12.93
CA ARG A 52 3.87 -29.83 -12.99
C ARG A 52 5.03 -30.80 -13.19
N ASP A 53 6.03 -30.40 -13.98
CA ASP A 53 7.19 -31.23 -14.26
C ASP A 53 8.09 -31.36 -13.02
N ASP A 54 8.32 -30.29 -12.25
CA ASP A 54 9.06 -30.37 -10.97
C ASP A 54 8.34 -31.27 -9.96
N MET A 55 7.01 -31.17 -9.90
CA MET A 55 6.21 -32.06 -9.05
C MET A 55 6.28 -33.51 -9.51
N TYR A 56 6.34 -33.76 -10.82
CA TYR A 56 6.53 -35.09 -11.38
C TYR A 56 7.89 -35.66 -10.97
N ASP A 57 8.95 -34.88 -11.07
CA ASP A 57 10.29 -35.29 -10.65
C ASP A 57 10.33 -35.60 -9.15
N LEU A 58 9.66 -34.81 -8.31
CA LEU A 58 9.51 -35.11 -6.88
C LEU A 58 8.79 -36.44 -6.64
N TYR A 59 7.76 -36.78 -7.42
CA TYR A 59 7.12 -38.09 -7.31
C TYR A 59 8.08 -39.22 -7.70
N GLN A 60 8.89 -39.04 -8.74
CA GLN A 60 9.91 -40.03 -9.11
C GLN A 60 10.97 -40.20 -8.01
N MET A 61 11.41 -39.11 -7.37
CA MET A 61 12.32 -39.17 -6.23
C MET A 61 11.72 -39.98 -5.08
N ARG A 62 10.44 -39.78 -4.77
CA ARG A 62 9.73 -40.52 -3.71
C ARG A 62 9.61 -42.00 -4.00
N VAL A 63 9.30 -42.37 -5.25
CA VAL A 63 9.18 -43.77 -5.67
C VAL A 63 10.54 -44.47 -5.61
N ASN A 64 11.61 -43.79 -6.01
CA ASN A 64 12.96 -44.34 -6.07
C ASN A 64 13.81 -44.02 -4.82
N LYS A 65 13.16 -43.71 -3.69
CA LYS A 65 13.84 -43.30 -2.46
C LYS A 65 14.76 -44.44 -1.95
N PRO A 66 16.03 -44.15 -1.60
CA PRO A 66 16.92 -45.13 -0.98
C PRO A 66 16.37 -45.68 0.34
N GLU A 67 16.66 -46.94 0.67
CA GLU A 67 16.20 -47.57 1.91
C GLU A 67 16.76 -46.88 3.16
N GLU A 68 17.97 -46.33 3.08
CA GLU A 68 18.63 -45.62 4.18
C GLU A 68 18.00 -44.26 4.47
N GLN A 69 17.28 -43.67 3.50
CA GLN A 69 16.62 -42.40 3.69
C GLN A 69 15.27 -42.64 4.37
N THR A 70 15.18 -42.33 5.66
CA THR A 70 13.94 -42.53 6.44
C THR A 70 12.87 -41.51 6.06
N GLU A 71 13.25 -40.25 5.88
CA GLU A 71 12.33 -39.14 5.61
C GLU A 71 11.90 -39.05 4.13
N PRO A 72 10.62 -38.76 3.84
CA PRO A 72 10.16 -38.59 2.47
C PRO A 72 10.68 -37.28 1.87
N TYR A 73 10.99 -37.29 0.56
CA TYR A 73 11.24 -36.06 -0.17
C TYR A 73 10.00 -35.15 -0.16
N THR A 74 10.22 -33.85 -0.03
CA THR A 74 9.19 -32.81 0.05
C THR A 74 9.35 -31.80 -1.09
N THR A 75 8.53 -30.75 -1.12
CA THR A 75 8.68 -29.68 -2.10
C THR A 75 9.94 -28.83 -1.85
N LYS A 76 10.67 -29.05 -0.76
CA LYS A 76 11.96 -28.38 -0.49
C LYS A 76 13.08 -28.87 -1.40
N GLU A 77 12.91 -30.06 -1.97
CA GLU A 77 13.90 -30.69 -2.84
C GLU A 77 13.70 -30.36 -4.33
N ILE A 78 12.69 -29.55 -4.66
CA ILE A 78 12.43 -29.06 -6.02
C ILE A 78 12.33 -27.54 -6.06
N GLU A 79 12.47 -26.97 -7.26
CA GLU A 79 12.44 -25.53 -7.46
C GLU A 79 11.07 -24.95 -7.09
N THR A 80 11.09 -23.81 -6.40
CA THR A 80 9.88 -23.12 -5.93
C THR A 80 9.79 -21.74 -6.56
N TYR A 81 8.67 -21.47 -7.21
CA TYR A 81 8.44 -20.24 -7.95
C TYR A 81 7.45 -19.33 -7.24
N PHE A 82 7.56 -18.04 -7.54
CA PHE A 82 6.65 -17.01 -7.04
C PHE A 82 6.14 -16.18 -8.20
N GLY A 83 4.84 -15.91 -8.21
CA GLY A 83 4.24 -15.13 -9.28
C GLY A 83 2.73 -15.07 -9.22
N MET A 84 2.15 -14.58 -10.30
CA MET A 84 0.71 -14.46 -10.48
C MET A 84 0.18 -15.64 -11.27
N ILE A 85 -1.03 -16.10 -10.93
CA ILE A 85 -1.78 -17.06 -11.73
C ILE A 85 -2.61 -16.28 -12.74
N ALA A 86 -2.34 -16.46 -14.03
CA ALA A 86 -2.93 -15.66 -15.09
C ALA A 86 -4.48 -15.72 -15.09
N ASP A 87 -5.05 -16.91 -14.84
CA ASP A 87 -6.51 -17.13 -14.74
C ASP A 87 -7.17 -16.26 -13.66
N ASP A 88 -6.49 -16.04 -12.54
CA ASP A 88 -7.00 -15.29 -11.38
C ASP A 88 -6.65 -13.79 -11.42
N THR A 89 -5.82 -13.37 -12.38
CA THR A 89 -5.29 -12.01 -12.44
C THR A 89 -6.14 -11.13 -13.36
N ASP A 90 -6.21 -9.81 -13.12
CA ASP A 90 -6.89 -8.88 -14.03
C ASP A 90 -6.30 -8.96 -15.47
N GLY A 91 -7.18 -8.86 -16.48
CA GLY A 91 -6.81 -8.89 -17.91
C GLY A 91 -5.77 -7.87 -18.33
N ILE A 92 -5.61 -6.77 -17.59
CA ILE A 92 -4.59 -5.77 -17.90
C ILE A 92 -3.15 -6.27 -17.74
N PHE A 93 -2.94 -7.27 -16.88
CA PHE A 93 -1.65 -7.86 -16.58
C PHE A 93 -1.38 -9.17 -17.33
N THR A 94 -2.31 -9.64 -18.16
CA THR A 94 -2.19 -10.92 -18.86
C THR A 94 -2.25 -10.75 -20.37
N ASP A 95 -1.93 -11.80 -21.11
CA ASP A 95 -2.40 -11.94 -22.48
C ASP A 95 -3.94 -12.14 -22.51
N LYS A 96 -4.52 -12.08 -23.71
CA LYS A 96 -5.98 -12.19 -23.87
C LYS A 96 -6.47 -13.59 -23.52
N GLU A 97 -5.63 -14.59 -23.78
CA GLU A 97 -5.90 -16.00 -23.58
C GLU A 97 -5.69 -16.47 -22.15
N LYS A 98 -5.25 -15.59 -21.23
CA LYS A 98 -4.99 -15.89 -19.81
C LYS A 98 -3.93 -16.98 -19.60
N ARG A 99 -2.97 -17.09 -20.53
CA ARG A 99 -1.87 -18.07 -20.45
C ARG A 99 -0.57 -17.48 -19.93
N ALA A 100 -0.38 -16.18 -20.08
CA ALA A 100 0.88 -15.52 -19.74
C ALA A 100 0.65 -14.17 -19.06
N ILE A 101 1.61 -13.79 -18.22
CA ILE A 101 1.70 -12.46 -17.64
C ILE A 101 2.37 -11.50 -18.62
N ASN A 102 1.77 -10.34 -18.85
CA ASN A 102 2.38 -9.24 -19.59
C ASN A 102 3.30 -8.43 -18.65
N LEU A 103 4.58 -8.80 -18.64
CA LEU A 103 5.57 -8.17 -17.77
C LEU A 103 5.75 -6.67 -18.05
N TYR A 104 5.75 -6.25 -19.32
CA TYR A 104 5.95 -4.85 -19.67
C TYR A 104 4.80 -3.96 -19.17
N ASN A 105 3.55 -4.42 -19.33
CA ASN A 105 2.39 -3.73 -18.79
C ASN A 105 2.42 -3.69 -17.27
N THR A 106 2.75 -4.81 -16.63
CA THR A 106 2.83 -4.93 -15.17
C THR A 106 3.83 -3.94 -14.58
N VAL A 107 5.05 -3.89 -15.12
CA VAL A 107 6.09 -2.94 -14.67
C VAL A 107 5.67 -1.49 -14.93
N SER A 108 5.04 -1.20 -16.06
CA SER A 108 4.57 0.16 -16.38
C SER A 108 3.48 0.63 -15.41
N ILE A 109 2.53 -0.24 -15.06
CA ILE A 109 1.48 0.06 -14.07
C ILE A 109 2.07 0.15 -12.66
N LEU A 110 3.08 -0.67 -12.32
CA LEU A 110 3.79 -0.57 -11.05
C LEU A 110 4.49 0.79 -10.88
N ILE A 111 5.13 1.30 -11.94
CA ILE A 111 5.74 2.63 -11.93
C ILE A 111 4.67 3.71 -11.70
N ALA A 112 3.53 3.63 -12.41
CA ALA A 112 2.43 4.56 -12.23
C ALA A 112 1.83 4.50 -10.81
N ALA A 113 1.66 3.29 -10.26
CA ALA A 113 1.20 3.07 -8.88
C ALA A 113 2.15 3.70 -7.87
N PHE A 114 3.47 3.53 -8.06
CA PHE A 114 4.47 4.12 -7.17
C PHE A 114 4.45 5.66 -7.24
N GLN A 115 4.30 6.23 -8.43
CA GLN A 115 4.14 7.68 -8.60
C GLN A 115 2.88 8.18 -7.89
N GLN A 116 1.75 7.50 -8.07
CA GLN A 116 0.49 7.81 -7.39
C GLN A 116 0.66 7.77 -5.86
N GLN A 117 1.23 6.68 -5.32
CA GLN A 117 1.49 6.53 -3.89
C GLN A 117 2.41 7.65 -3.35
N TYR A 118 3.44 8.02 -4.10
CA TYR A 118 4.35 9.09 -3.70
C TYR A 118 3.62 10.45 -3.59
N TYR A 119 2.77 10.80 -4.55
CA TYR A 119 2.00 12.03 -4.51
C TYR A 119 0.98 12.06 -3.35
N GLU A 120 0.27 10.95 -3.14
CA GLU A 120 -0.64 10.79 -2.00
C GLU A 120 0.10 10.93 -0.66
N PHE A 121 1.29 10.32 -0.54
CA PHE A 121 2.13 10.44 0.65
C PHE A 121 2.57 11.88 0.92
N ILE A 122 3.02 12.62 -0.10
CA ILE A 122 3.41 14.03 0.04
C ILE A 122 2.20 14.88 0.48
N SER A 123 1.03 14.65 -0.11
CA SER A 123 -0.21 15.33 0.26
C SER A 123 -0.58 15.07 1.73
N LEU A 124 -0.55 13.81 2.16
CA LEU A 124 -0.85 13.43 3.55
C LEU A 124 0.16 14.03 4.53
N LYS A 125 1.45 14.05 4.18
CA LYS A 125 2.49 14.64 5.01
C LYS A 125 2.25 16.14 5.26
N GLU A 126 1.84 16.88 4.23
CA GLU A 126 1.53 18.30 4.37
C GLU A 126 0.27 18.53 5.21
N GLN A 127 -0.77 17.73 5.02
CA GLN A 127 -1.99 17.80 5.85
C GLN A 127 -1.68 17.52 7.33
N VAL A 128 -0.86 16.51 7.62
CA VAL A 128 -0.44 16.19 9.01
C VAL A 128 0.32 17.36 9.63
N LYS A 129 1.16 18.05 8.86
CA LYS A 129 1.88 19.24 9.34
C LYS A 129 0.93 20.39 9.67
N GLN A 130 -0.01 20.69 8.78
CA GLN A 130 -1.03 21.73 9.00
C GLN A 130 -1.87 21.41 10.25
N ASN A 131 -2.36 20.18 10.37
CA ASN A 131 -3.12 19.73 11.53
C ASN A 131 -2.31 19.83 12.83
N ALA A 132 -1.00 19.61 12.79
CA ALA A 132 -0.14 19.74 13.97
C ALA A 132 0.01 21.21 14.41
N GLU A 133 0.10 22.13 13.45
CA GLU A 133 0.15 23.58 13.71
C GLU A 133 -1.20 24.08 14.29
N GLU A 134 -2.33 23.68 13.69
CA GLU A 134 -3.67 24.01 14.20
C GLU A 134 -3.89 23.45 15.62
N LEU A 135 -3.50 22.20 15.86
CA LEU A 135 -3.59 21.58 17.18
C LEU A 135 -2.75 22.33 18.22
N HIS A 136 -1.59 22.87 17.84
CA HIS A 136 -0.76 23.68 18.72
C HIS A 136 -1.48 24.97 19.13
N VAL A 137 -2.08 25.69 18.18
CA VAL A 137 -2.85 26.91 18.44
C VAL A 137 -4.01 26.63 19.40
N VAL A 138 -4.81 25.60 19.12
CA VAL A 138 -5.96 25.21 19.97
C VAL A 138 -5.52 24.83 21.38
N LYS A 139 -4.33 24.22 21.55
CA LYS A 139 -3.79 23.90 22.88
C LYS A 139 -3.43 25.16 23.68
N GLU A 140 -2.83 26.16 23.04
CA GLU A 140 -2.50 27.43 23.70
C GLU A 140 -3.74 28.24 24.05
N GLU A 141 -4.72 28.34 23.16
CA GLU A 141 -6.00 28.99 23.45
C GLU A 141 -6.71 28.33 24.64
N ASN A 142 -6.75 26.99 24.68
CA ASN A 142 -7.32 26.26 25.81
C ASN A 142 -6.59 26.53 27.13
N LYS A 143 -5.27 26.72 27.10
CA LYS A 143 -4.49 27.09 28.28
C LYS A 143 -4.89 28.48 28.78
N GLN A 144 -4.97 29.46 27.89
CA GLN A 144 -5.40 30.82 28.21
C GLN A 144 -6.84 30.85 28.76
N LEU A 145 -7.76 30.09 28.17
CA LEU A 145 -9.14 29.98 28.67
C LEU A 145 -9.18 29.37 30.07
N LYS A 146 -8.38 28.35 30.37
CA LYS A 146 -8.28 27.77 31.72
C LYS A 146 -7.78 28.79 32.76
N GLU A 147 -6.81 29.63 32.37
CA GLU A 147 -6.32 30.72 33.22
C GLU A 147 -7.43 31.76 33.48
N GLN A 148 -8.15 32.18 32.43
CA GLN A 148 -9.28 33.11 32.55
C GLN A 148 -10.41 32.55 33.44
N ILE A 149 -10.77 31.28 33.28
CA ILE A 149 -11.77 30.60 34.12
C ILE A 149 -11.33 30.58 35.59
N THR A 150 -10.04 30.37 35.86
CA THR A 150 -9.50 30.37 37.22
C THR A 150 -9.65 31.75 37.85
N THR A 151 -9.30 32.82 37.13
CA THR A 151 -9.48 34.21 37.59
C THR A 151 -10.95 34.53 37.86
N LEU A 152 -11.84 34.23 36.91
CA LEU A 152 -13.27 34.49 37.07
C LEU A 152 -13.87 33.72 38.25
N THR A 153 -13.41 32.49 38.50
CA THR A 153 -13.84 31.68 39.65
C THR A 153 -13.46 32.38 40.96
N ASN A 154 -12.26 32.94 41.05
CA ASN A 154 -11.80 33.70 42.22
C ASN A 154 -12.62 35.00 42.40
N ASP A 155 -12.83 35.76 41.33
CA ASP A 155 -13.60 37.00 41.37
C ASP A 155 -15.04 36.75 41.84
N VAL A 156 -15.68 35.69 41.33
CA VAL A 156 -17.02 35.26 41.78
C VAL A 156 -17.01 34.87 43.26
N PHE A 157 -15.97 34.20 43.75
CA PHE A 157 -15.85 33.86 45.16
C PHE A 157 -15.75 35.12 46.03
N THR A 158 -14.91 36.09 45.65
CA THR A 158 -14.76 37.37 46.33
C THR A 158 -16.05 38.18 46.32
N LEU A 159 -16.73 38.29 45.18
CA LEU A 159 -18.02 38.98 45.08
C LEU A 159 -19.09 38.32 45.95
N LYS A 160 -19.13 36.98 45.99
CA LYS A 160 -20.05 36.24 46.85
C LYS A 160 -19.80 36.54 48.33
N ASP A 161 -18.54 36.73 48.73
CA ASP A 161 -18.19 37.13 50.09
C ASP A 161 -18.65 38.56 50.41
N VAL A 162 -18.35 39.52 49.52
CA VAL A 162 -18.79 40.92 49.66
C VAL A 162 -20.33 41.02 49.77
N VAL A 163 -21.06 40.31 48.91
CA VAL A 163 -22.53 40.29 48.93
C VAL A 163 -23.06 39.71 50.24
N ARG A 164 -22.46 38.65 50.77
CA ARG A 164 -22.85 38.11 52.09
C ARG A 164 -22.66 39.15 53.19
N ASN A 165 -21.50 39.82 53.21
CA ASN A 165 -21.19 40.85 54.21
C ASN A 165 -22.21 41.99 54.17
N LEU A 166 -22.55 42.50 52.98
CA LEU A 166 -23.56 43.54 52.79
C LEU A 166 -24.98 43.11 53.24
N ILE A 167 -25.37 41.85 53.01
CA ILE A 167 -26.66 41.33 53.45
C ILE A 167 -26.70 41.18 54.97
N SER A 168 -25.59 40.77 55.61
CA SER A 168 -25.50 40.65 57.06
C SER A 168 -25.45 42.01 57.78
N GLU A 169 -24.98 43.07 57.12
CA GLU A 169 -24.85 44.43 57.67
C GLU A 169 -26.10 45.32 57.49
N LYS A 170 -27.29 44.74 57.26
CA LYS A 170 -28.54 45.53 57.12
C LYS A 170 -28.65 46.59 58.24
N PRO A 171 -28.79 47.89 57.91
CA PRO A 171 -28.98 48.91 58.93
C PRO A 171 -30.29 48.63 59.65
N LYS A 172 -30.27 48.58 60.98
CA LYS A 172 -31.50 48.73 61.77
C LYS A 172 -32.03 50.12 61.42
N GLN A 173 -33.10 50.18 60.61
CA GLN A 173 -33.81 51.43 60.39
C GLN A 173 -34.29 51.95 61.76
N PRO A 174 -34.11 53.25 62.04
CA PRO A 174 -34.53 53.87 63.30
C PRO A 174 -36.04 53.83 63.49
#